data_AF-A0A945A137-F1
#
_entry.id   AF-A0A945A137-F1
#
_cell.length_a   1.000
_cell.length_b   1.000
_cell.length_c   1.000
_cell.angle_alpha   90.00
_cell.angle_beta   90.00
_cell.angle_gamma   90.00
#
_symmetry.space_group_name_H-M   'P 1'
#
loop_
_entity.id
_entity.type
_entity.pdbx_description
1 polymer ?
#
loop_
_entity_poly.entity_id
_entity_poly.type
_entity_poly.pdbx_seq_one_letter_code
_entity_poly.pdbx_strand_id
1 'polypeptide(L)'
;MYIKYPHSLRKNLKLLATGVACIVGSFLIGIQTAGDVQPVSLIQAGGAPYAGDVDGSGTVDMSDVLIILEVAQGYNSATTDQLKADPNADGQLTVDDAISILSKLSLQ
;
A
#
# COMPACT_ATOMS: atom_id res chain seq x y z
N MET A 1 -54.65 -33.18 16.55
CA MET A 1 -54.18 -32.81 17.91
C MET A 1 -53.56 -31.42 17.82
N TYR A 2 -54.33 -30.37 18.15
CA TYR A 2 -53.84 -28.97 18.05
C TYR A 2 -52.90 -28.68 19.22
N ILE A 3 -51.62 -28.45 18.92
CA ILE A 3 -50.61 -28.12 19.92
C ILE A 3 -50.89 -26.68 20.40
N LYS A 4 -51.53 -26.57 21.57
CA LYS A 4 -51.80 -25.30 22.25
C LYS A 4 -50.50 -24.78 22.86
N TYR A 5 -49.69 -24.11 22.04
CA TYR A 5 -48.45 -23.49 22.50
C TYR A 5 -48.75 -22.43 23.56
N PRO A 6 -48.15 -22.50 24.76
CA PRO A 6 -48.43 -21.57 25.84
C PRO A 6 -48.02 -20.15 25.42
N HIS A 7 -48.84 -19.17 25.78
CA HIS A 7 -48.67 -17.75 25.40
C HIS A 7 -47.26 -17.21 25.73
N SER A 8 -46.65 -17.68 26.83
CA SER A 8 -45.27 -17.33 27.19
C SER A 8 -44.21 -17.86 26.22
N LEU A 9 -44.41 -19.02 25.58
CA LEU A 9 -43.43 -19.61 24.67
C LEU A 9 -43.29 -18.77 23.38
N ARG A 10 -44.39 -18.27 22.83
CA ARG A 10 -44.38 -17.35 21.68
C ARG A 10 -43.70 -16.03 22.03
N LYS A 11 -43.82 -15.57 23.28
CA LYS A 11 -43.19 -14.34 23.78
C LYS A 11 -41.68 -14.51 23.94
N ASN A 12 -41.23 -15.63 24.52
CA ASN A 12 -39.81 -15.95 24.68
C ASN A 12 -39.11 -16.20 23.33
N LEU A 13 -39.80 -16.85 22.39
CA LEU A 13 -39.27 -17.10 21.04
C LEU A 13 -39.12 -15.79 20.24
N LYS A 14 -40.06 -14.85 20.38
CA LYS A 14 -39.93 -13.50 19.81
C LYS A 14 -38.75 -12.74 20.42
N LEU A 15 -38.57 -12.83 21.75
CA LEU A 15 -37.47 -12.16 22.45
C LEU A 15 -36.10 -12.68 21.98
N LEU A 16 -35.97 -14.01 21.84
CA LEU A 16 -34.79 -14.67 21.27
C LEU A 16 -34.53 -14.25 19.83
N ALA A 17 -35.58 -14.23 18.99
CA ALA A 17 -35.46 -13.83 17.60
C ALA A 17 -34.97 -12.37 17.45
N THR A 18 -35.51 -11.45 18.25
CA THR A 18 -35.04 -10.05 18.25
C THR A 18 -33.62 -9.89 18.79
N GLY A 19 -33.23 -10.66 19.81
CA GLY A 19 -31.87 -10.63 20.34
C GLY A 19 -30.82 -11.11 19.33
N VAL A 20 -31.09 -12.22 18.65
CA VAL A 20 -30.20 -12.76 17.61
C VAL A 20 -30.13 -11.79 16.41
N ALA A 21 -31.25 -11.19 16.01
CA ALA A 21 -31.27 -10.20 14.92
C ALA A 21 -30.41 -8.97 15.25
N CYS A 22 -30.43 -8.49 16.51
CA CYS A 22 -29.57 -7.39 16.94
C CYS A 22 -28.09 -7.75 16.87
N ILE A 23 -27.68 -8.94 17.34
CA ILE A 23 -26.28 -9.38 17.30
C ILE A 23 -25.79 -9.44 15.85
N VAL A 24 -26.52 -10.10 14.96
CA VAL A 24 -26.12 -10.22 13.54
C VAL A 24 -26.07 -8.84 12.86
N GLY A 25 -27.03 -7.95 13.14
CA GLY A 25 -27.05 -6.58 12.62
C GLY A 25 -25.82 -5.77 13.01
N SER A 26 -25.38 -5.85 14.27
CA SER A 26 -24.18 -5.14 14.75
C SER A 26 -22.89 -5.62 14.06
N PHE A 27 -22.76 -6.93 13.80
CA PHE A 27 -21.60 -7.47 13.11
C PHE A 27 -21.56 -7.08 11.62
N LEU A 28 -22.71 -7.07 10.94
CA LEU A 28 -22.78 -6.65 9.52
C LEU A 28 -22.43 -5.16 9.35
N ILE A 29 -22.94 -4.31 10.23
CA ILE A 29 -22.61 -2.87 10.25
C ILE A 29 -21.13 -2.66 10.57
N GLY A 30 -20.59 -3.40 11.54
CA GLY A 30 -19.17 -3.32 11.90
C GLY A 30 -18.24 -3.73 10.75
N ILE A 31 -18.57 -4.79 10.01
CA ILE A 31 -17.78 -5.26 8.86
C ILE A 31 -17.87 -4.27 7.68
N GLN A 32 -19.04 -3.69 7.41
CA GLN A 32 -19.17 -2.66 6.37
C GLN A 32 -18.39 -1.38 6.70
N THR A 33 -18.38 -0.95 7.96
CA THR A 33 -17.58 0.21 8.39
C THR A 33 -16.07 -0.07 8.37
N ALA A 34 -15.64 -1.32 8.58
CA ALA A 34 -14.22 -1.69 8.50
C ALA A 34 -13.71 -1.87 7.06
N GLY A 35 -14.60 -1.91 6.07
CA GLY A 35 -14.27 -2.22 4.67
C GLY A 35 -13.87 -1.02 3.80
N ASP A 36 -14.03 0.22 4.28
CA ASP A 36 -13.69 1.44 3.53
C ASP A 36 -12.76 2.36 4.31
N VAL A 37 -11.79 1.76 5.02
CA VAL A 37 -10.53 2.46 5.26
C VAL A 37 -9.80 2.47 3.93
N GLN A 38 -10.08 3.48 3.10
CA GLN A 38 -9.09 3.96 2.17
C GLN A 38 -7.81 4.15 3.00
N PRO A 39 -6.72 3.42 2.72
CA PRO A 39 -5.46 3.79 3.32
C PRO A 39 -5.28 5.25 2.91
N VAL A 40 -5.21 6.15 3.90
CA VAL A 40 -4.64 7.48 3.68
C VAL A 40 -3.33 7.20 2.98
N SER A 41 -3.30 7.50 1.69
CA SER A 41 -2.18 7.30 0.81
C SER A 41 -1.03 8.10 1.39
N LEU A 42 -0.16 7.42 2.13
CA LEU A 42 1.26 7.67 2.24
C LEU A 42 1.64 9.15 2.38
N ILE A 43 0.92 9.91 3.22
CA ILE A 43 1.45 11.18 3.66
C ILE A 43 2.34 10.86 4.85
N GLN A 44 3.64 10.95 4.60
CA GLN A 44 4.65 11.38 5.57
C GLN A 44 5.21 10.32 6.53
N ALA A 45 5.72 9.23 5.96
CA ALA A 45 7.04 8.75 6.33
C ALA A 45 7.83 8.70 5.02
N GLY A 46 8.97 9.40 4.97
CA GLY A 46 9.78 9.59 3.76
C GLY A 46 9.80 8.33 2.91
N GLY A 47 9.41 8.47 1.65
CA GLY A 47 9.15 7.37 0.72
C GLY A 47 10.20 6.28 0.90
N ALA A 48 9.74 5.03 0.99
CA ALA A 48 10.66 3.93 0.78
C ALA A 48 11.40 4.25 -0.53
N PRO A 49 12.74 4.38 -0.51
CA PRO A 49 13.48 4.74 -1.70
C PRO A 49 13.10 3.71 -2.76
N TYR A 50 12.39 4.14 -3.80
CA TYR A 50 12.12 3.27 -4.92
C TYR A 50 13.47 3.00 -5.57
N ALA A 51 13.82 1.72 -5.76
CA ALA A 51 15.06 1.38 -6.43
C ALA A 51 15.05 1.99 -7.84
N GLY A 52 15.94 2.94 -8.10
CA GLY A 52 16.02 3.77 -9.30
C GLY A 52 15.50 5.21 -9.18
N ASP A 53 14.87 5.60 -8.07
CA ASP A 53 14.44 6.98 -7.78
C ASP A 53 15.55 7.71 -7.01
N VAL A 54 16.49 8.28 -7.76
CA VAL A 54 17.68 8.95 -7.19
C VAL A 54 17.43 10.42 -6.87
N ASP A 55 16.37 11.01 -7.43
CA ASP A 55 15.97 12.39 -7.13
C ASP A 55 14.97 12.51 -5.96
N GLY A 56 14.37 11.39 -5.54
CA GLY A 56 13.43 11.32 -4.42
C GLY A 56 12.04 11.86 -4.77
N SER A 57 11.71 11.95 -6.06
CA SER A 57 10.42 12.41 -6.56
C SER A 57 9.29 11.42 -6.30
N GLY A 58 9.62 10.17 -6.00
CA GLY A 58 8.67 9.05 -5.87
C GLY A 58 8.31 8.42 -7.21
N THR A 59 8.97 8.82 -8.30
CA THR A 59 8.77 8.28 -9.66
C THR A 59 10.12 8.01 -10.30
N VAL A 60 10.26 6.87 -10.97
CA VAL A 60 11.47 6.56 -11.75
C VAL A 60 11.30 7.10 -13.16
N ASP A 61 12.08 8.11 -13.54
CA ASP A 61 12.00 8.76 -14.85
C ASP A 61 13.40 9.07 -15.48
N MET A 62 13.41 9.89 -16.53
CA MET A 62 14.65 10.24 -17.25
C MET A 62 15.58 11.16 -16.43
N SER A 63 15.03 11.91 -15.47
CA SER A 63 15.76 12.79 -14.56
C SER A 63 16.68 11.95 -13.65
N ASP A 64 16.19 10.81 -13.19
CA ASP A 64 16.98 9.85 -12.42
C ASP A 64 18.18 9.33 -13.21
N VAL A 65 17.95 8.96 -14.47
CA VAL A 65 19.00 8.49 -15.38
C VAL A 65 20.08 9.55 -15.54
N LEU A 66 19.69 10.82 -15.71
CA LEU A 66 20.64 11.92 -15.86
C LEU A 66 21.53 12.08 -14.62
N ILE A 67 20.93 12.01 -13.42
CA ILE A 67 21.66 12.12 -12.15
C ILE A 67 22.65 10.97 -11.99
N ILE A 68 22.23 9.73 -12.31
CA ILE A 68 23.13 8.56 -12.27
C ILE A 68 24.31 8.75 -13.23
N LEU A 69 24.06 9.26 -14.44
CA LEU A 69 25.14 9.52 -15.42
C LEU A 69 26.10 10.63 -14.96
N GLU A 70 25.60 11.69 -14.33
CA GLU A 70 26.44 12.74 -13.75
C GLU A 70 27.33 12.22 -12.62
N VAL A 71 26.77 11.36 -11.76
CA VAL A 71 27.49 10.71 -10.67
C VAL A 71 28.51 9.70 -11.20
N ALA A 72 28.12 8.87 -12.16
CA ALA A 72 29.00 7.87 -12.78
C ALA A 72 30.17 8.50 -13.54
N GLN A 73 29.96 9.67 -14.16
CA GLN A 73 31.02 10.44 -14.81
C GLN A 73 31.86 11.30 -13.85
N GLY A 74 31.48 11.37 -12.57
CA GLY A 74 32.18 12.14 -11.54
C GLY A 74 31.96 13.65 -11.63
N TYR A 75 30.93 14.10 -12.34
CA TYR A 75 30.49 15.51 -12.31
C TYR A 75 29.85 15.86 -10.96
N ASN A 76 29.20 14.89 -10.32
CA ASN A 76 28.63 15.00 -8.98
C ASN A 76 29.04 13.80 -8.11
N SER A 77 29.11 13.99 -6.79
CA SER A 77 29.32 12.89 -5.85
C SER A 77 27.97 12.33 -5.40
N ALA A 78 27.82 11.01 -5.41
CA ALA A 78 26.63 10.34 -4.92
C ALA A 78 26.39 10.69 -3.44
N THR A 79 25.19 11.13 -3.11
CA THR A 79 24.76 11.24 -1.71
C THR A 79 24.37 9.86 -1.16
N THR A 80 24.42 9.70 0.16
CA THR A 80 24.06 8.43 0.82
C THR A 80 22.65 7.96 0.48
N ASP A 81 21.72 8.89 0.21
CA ASP A 81 20.35 8.54 -0.16
C ASP A 81 20.24 8.08 -1.62
N GLN A 82 21.04 8.66 -2.52
CA GLN A 82 21.17 8.20 -3.91
C GLN A 82 21.79 6.80 -4.00
N LEU A 83 22.76 6.49 -3.12
CA LEU A 83 23.33 5.13 -3.03
C LEU A 83 22.33 4.09 -2.48
N LYS A 84 21.30 4.52 -1.72
CA LYS A 84 20.21 3.61 -1.30
C LYS A 84 19.19 3.37 -2.42
N ALA A 85 19.09 4.30 -3.36
CA ALA A 85 18.26 4.19 -4.55
C ALA A 85 18.95 3.44 -5.69
N ASP A 86 20.14 2.87 -5.44
CA ASP A 86 20.88 2.03 -6.39
C ASP A 86 19.99 0.91 -6.99
N PRO A 87 19.79 0.90 -8.32
CA PRO A 87 18.97 -0.10 -9.00
C PRO A 87 19.46 -1.55 -8.88
N ASN A 88 20.77 -1.76 -8.76
CA ASN A 88 21.39 -3.09 -8.73
C ASN A 88 21.88 -3.48 -7.32
N ALA A 89 21.89 -2.53 -6.39
CA ALA A 89 22.30 -2.65 -4.99
C ALA A 89 23.75 -3.14 -4.80
N ASP A 90 24.64 -2.84 -5.74
CA ASP A 90 26.08 -3.08 -5.66
C ASP A 90 26.82 -2.02 -4.84
N GLY A 91 26.13 -0.93 -4.50
CA GLY A 91 26.61 0.17 -3.67
C GLY A 91 27.28 1.29 -4.46
N GLN A 92 27.17 1.30 -5.79
CA GLN A 92 27.73 2.32 -6.68
C GLN A 92 26.71 2.72 -7.74
N LEU A 93 26.60 4.02 -8.01
CA LEU A 93 25.83 4.50 -9.15
C LEU A 93 26.71 4.53 -10.40
N THR A 94 26.46 3.59 -11.31
CA THR A 94 27.23 3.41 -12.55
C THR A 94 26.39 3.65 -13.79
N VAL A 95 27.05 3.70 -14.96
CA VAL A 95 26.35 3.82 -16.24
C VAL A 95 25.45 2.61 -16.52
N ASP A 96 25.79 1.42 -15.99
CA ASP A 96 24.98 0.22 -16.16
C ASP A 96 23.61 0.36 -15.48
N ASP A 97 23.56 1.08 -14.35
CA ASP A 97 22.32 1.38 -13.63
C ASP A 97 21.43 2.32 -14.42
N ALA A 98 22.02 3.35 -15.04
CA ALA A 98 21.32 4.26 -15.94
C ALA A 98 20.71 3.51 -17.13
N ILE A 99 21.45 2.59 -17.75
CA ILE A 99 20.96 1.77 -18.86
C ILE A 99 19.83 0.83 -18.41
N SER A 100 19.96 0.24 -17.22
CA SER A 100 18.94 -0.65 -16.64
C SER A 100 17.60 0.07 -16.46
N ILE A 101 17.63 1.30 -15.91
CA ILE A 101 16.43 2.13 -15.77
C ILE A 101 15.88 2.52 -17.14
N LEU A 102 16.74 3.00 -18.05
CA LEU A 102 16.32 3.42 -19.40
C LEU A 102 15.66 2.27 -20.17
N SER A 103 16.18 1.05 -20.03
CA SER A 103 15.61 -0.15 -20.63
C SER A 103 14.23 -0.48 -20.04
N LYS A 104 14.02 -0.29 -18.73
CA LYS A 104 12.70 -0.49 -18.10
C LYS A 104 11.69 0.55 -18.61
N LEU A 105 12.10 1.81 -18.69
CA LEU A 105 11.26 2.91 -19.20
C LEU A 105 10.87 2.71 -20.67
N SER A 106 11.78 2.18 -21.50
CA SER A 106 11.50 1.90 -22.91
C SER A 106 10.53 0.74 -23.15
N LEU A 107 10.30 -0.12 -22.15
CA LEU A 107 9.40 -1.27 -22.25
C LEU A 107 7.97 -0.96 -21.77
N GLN A 108 7.74 0.23 -21.21
CA GLN A 108 6.42 0.75 -20.84
C GLN A 108 5.78 1.50 -22.01
#